data_AF-A0A0D6QP59-F1
#
_entry.id   AF-A0A0D6QP59-F1
#
_cell.length_a   1.000
_cell.length_b   1.000
_cell.length_c   1.000
_cell.angle_alpha   90.00
_cell.angle_beta   90.00
_cell.angle_gamma   90.00
#
_symmetry.space_group_name_H-M   'P 1'
#
loop_
_entity.id
_entity.type
_entity.pdbx_description
1 polymer ?
#
loop_
_entity_poly.entity_id
_entity_poly.type
_entity_poly.pdbx_seq_one_letter_code
_entity_poly.pdbx_strand_id
1 'polypeptide(L)'
;MAGASQGFHEREDALSARTRDLHRALVSLQEELEAIDWYQQRVDAASDPELKRVLQHNRDEEVEHAMMVLEWIRRNDVVFARMLRMHTGHAGPIVREEEAREAAGTADVEGRAGREGDR
;
A
#
# COMPACT_ATOMS: atom_id res chain seq x y z
N MET A 1 18.15 5.12 -6.09
CA MET A 1 17.09 4.09 -6.20
C MET A 1 15.80 4.61 -6.87
N ALA A 2 15.56 5.91 -6.99
CA ALA A 2 14.28 6.47 -7.48
C ALA A 2 13.92 6.27 -8.98
N GLY A 3 14.83 5.77 -9.81
CA GLY A 3 14.58 5.65 -11.27
C GLY A 3 14.05 4.29 -11.74
N ALA A 4 14.21 3.24 -10.93
CA ALA A 4 13.93 1.88 -11.41
C ALA A 4 12.42 1.56 -11.43
N SER A 5 11.63 2.13 -10.52
CA SER A 5 10.19 1.87 -10.40
C SER A 5 9.32 2.69 -11.36
N GLN A 6 9.84 3.77 -11.96
CA GLN A 6 9.07 4.66 -12.83
C GLN A 6 8.74 4.05 -14.20
N GLY A 7 9.43 2.97 -14.58
CA GLY A 7 9.22 2.28 -15.86
C GLY A 7 8.83 0.82 -15.69
N PHE A 8 8.48 0.17 -16.80
CA PHE A 8 8.28 -1.27 -16.81
C PHE A 8 9.61 -2.02 -16.63
N HIS A 9 9.61 -3.05 -15.79
CA HIS A 9 10.75 -3.97 -15.63
C HIS A 9 10.83 -5.05 -16.72
N GLU A 10 9.78 -5.18 -17.52
CA GLU A 10 9.67 -6.11 -18.63
C GLU A 10 9.33 -5.35 -19.91
N ARG A 11 9.53 -5.96 -21.09
CA ARG A 11 9.15 -5.33 -22.36
C ARG A 11 7.64 -5.06 -22.39
N GLU A 12 7.25 -3.85 -22.78
CA GLU A 12 5.85 -3.43 -22.76
C GLU A 12 4.93 -4.33 -23.62
N ASP A 13 5.45 -4.82 -24.74
CA ASP A 13 4.73 -5.71 -25.66
C ASP A 13 4.40 -7.09 -25.05
N ALA A 14 5.11 -7.48 -23.99
CA ALA A 14 4.83 -8.69 -23.21
C ALA A 14 3.79 -8.45 -22.10
N LEU A 15 3.36 -7.20 -21.86
CA LEU A 15 2.44 -6.86 -20.78
C LEU A 15 0.99 -6.80 -21.24
N SER A 16 0.11 -7.44 -20.47
CA SER A 16 -1.33 -7.30 -20.67
C SER A 16 -1.79 -5.84 -20.48
N ALA A 17 -2.89 -5.45 -21.11
CA ALA A 17 -3.50 -4.12 -20.89
C ALA A 17 -3.79 -3.86 -19.41
N ARG A 18 -4.37 -4.87 -18.72
CA ARG A 18 -4.62 -4.81 -17.26
C ARG A 18 -3.33 -4.54 -16.46
N THR A 19 -2.24 -5.23 -16.78
CA THR A 19 -0.96 -5.04 -16.09
C THR A 19 -0.43 -3.63 -16.28
N ARG A 20 -0.54 -3.09 -17.50
CA ARG A 20 -0.10 -1.72 -17.80
C ARG A 20 -0.94 -0.68 -17.08
N ASP A 21 -2.27 -0.85 -17.01
CA ASP A 21 -3.14 0.05 -16.25
C ASP A 21 -2.89 -0.04 -14.74
N LEU A 22 -2.70 -1.24 -14.21
CA LEU A 22 -2.34 -1.43 -12.81
C LEU A 22 -0.97 -0.81 -12.47
N HIS A 23 0.02 -0.94 -13.35
CA HIS A 23 1.31 -0.27 -13.18
C HIS A 23 1.17 1.24 -13.13
N ARG A 24 0.38 1.85 -14.04
CA ARG A 24 0.12 3.30 -13.98
C ARG A 24 -0.45 3.71 -12.62
N ALA A 25 -1.47 3.00 -12.14
CA ALA A 25 -2.06 3.29 -10.83
C ALA A 25 -1.06 3.09 -9.68
N LEU A 26 -0.24 2.03 -9.72
CA LEU A 26 0.76 1.75 -8.68
C LEU A 26 1.87 2.81 -8.64
N VAL A 27 2.37 3.25 -9.79
CA VAL A 27 3.40 4.30 -9.86
C VAL A 27 2.82 5.63 -9.41
N SER A 28 1.61 6.00 -9.84
CA SER A 28 0.95 7.21 -9.34
C SER A 28 0.76 7.17 -7.82
N LEU A 29 0.30 6.04 -7.26
CA LEU A 29 0.20 5.90 -5.81
C LEU A 29 1.57 6.03 -5.11
N GLN A 30 2.65 5.49 -5.70
CA GLN A 30 4.00 5.65 -5.15
C GLN A 30 4.43 7.11 -5.14
N GLU A 31 4.19 7.84 -6.23
CA GLU A 31 4.52 9.27 -6.36
C GLU A 31 3.79 10.10 -5.31
N GLU A 32 2.50 9.86 -5.07
CA GLU A 32 1.75 10.57 -4.02
C GLU A 32 2.30 10.28 -2.63
N LEU A 33 2.65 9.01 -2.34
CA LEU A 33 3.26 8.64 -1.06
C LEU A 33 4.65 9.28 -0.85
N GLU A 34 5.47 9.38 -1.90
CA GLU A 34 6.73 10.11 -1.86
C GLU A 34 6.51 11.61 -1.62
N ALA A 35 5.52 12.22 -2.27
CA ALA A 35 5.18 13.61 -2.08
C ALA A 35 4.72 13.90 -0.65
N ILE A 36 3.87 13.04 -0.06
CA ILE A 36 3.42 13.14 1.34
C ILE A 36 4.63 13.15 2.29
N ASP A 37 5.54 12.19 2.14
CA ASP A 37 6.75 12.10 2.97
C ASP A 37 7.64 13.35 2.81
N TRP A 38 7.92 13.75 1.57
CA TRP A 38 8.78 14.90 1.29
C TRP A 38 8.19 16.21 1.82
N TYR A 39 6.87 16.41 1.64
CA TYR A 39 6.21 17.59 2.18
C TYR A 39 6.24 17.59 3.70
N GLN A 40 5.99 16.46 4.37
CA GLN A 40 6.07 16.39 5.83
C GLN A 40 7.47 16.78 6.34
N GLN A 41 8.53 16.25 5.74
CA GLN A 41 9.90 16.62 6.11
C GLN A 41 10.16 18.12 5.93
N ARG A 42 9.66 18.71 4.83
CA ARG A 42 9.81 20.15 4.56
C ARG A 42 8.98 21.02 5.50
N VAL A 43 7.77 20.58 5.90
CA VAL A 43 6.93 21.27 6.89
C VAL A 43 7.67 21.41 8.21
N ASP A 44 8.32 20.34 8.66
CA ASP A 44 9.08 20.34 9.91
C ASP A 44 10.33 21.22 9.82
N ALA A 45 11.05 21.17 8.68
CA ALA A 45 12.30 21.89 8.46
C ALA A 45 12.13 23.38 8.08
N ALA A 46 11.01 23.79 7.50
CA ALA A 46 10.79 25.17 7.07
C ALA A 46 10.81 26.14 8.26
N SER A 47 11.29 27.36 8.06
CA SER A 47 11.26 28.43 9.06
C SER A 47 10.17 29.47 8.78
N ASP A 48 9.78 29.63 7.51
CA ASP A 48 8.75 30.58 7.08
C ASP A 48 7.33 30.04 7.37
N PRO A 49 6.49 30.75 8.16
CA PRO A 49 5.15 30.27 8.51
C PRO A 49 4.13 30.25 7.37
N GLU A 50 4.34 31.03 6.31
CA GLU A 50 3.46 31.02 5.13
C GLU A 50 3.77 29.82 4.24
N LEU A 51 5.06 29.56 3.99
CA LEU A 51 5.50 28.37 3.28
C LEU A 51 5.05 27.08 4.00
N LYS A 52 5.14 27.02 5.34
CA LYS A 52 4.63 25.86 6.10
C LYS A 52 3.16 25.55 5.79
N ARG A 53 2.32 26.59 5.73
CA ARG A 53 0.88 26.43 5.45
C ARG A 53 0.64 25.90 4.04
N VAL A 54 1.39 26.39 3.05
CA VAL A 54 1.32 25.88 1.67
C VAL A 54 1.74 24.41 1.63
N LEU A 55 2.88 24.05 2.23
CA LEU A 55 3.38 22.68 2.21
C LEU A 55 2.45 21.70 2.95
N GLN A 56 1.82 22.13 4.05
CA GLN A 56 0.82 21.33 4.77
C GLN A 56 -0.44 21.11 3.92
N HIS A 57 -0.93 22.16 3.26
CA HIS A 57 -2.09 22.07 2.38
C HIS A 57 -1.82 21.07 1.25
N ASN A 58 -0.70 21.23 0.53
CA ASN A 58 -0.34 20.33 -0.55
C ASN A 58 -0.20 18.88 -0.05
N ARG A 59 0.50 18.65 1.08
CA ARG A 59 0.64 17.31 1.69
C ARG A 59 -0.71 16.63 1.89
N ASP A 60 -1.70 17.37 2.40
CA ASP A 60 -3.01 16.82 2.72
C ASP A 60 -3.84 16.55 1.46
N GLU A 61 -3.66 17.33 0.38
CA GLU A 61 -4.24 17.02 -0.93
C GLU A 61 -3.63 15.76 -1.55
N GLU A 62 -2.32 15.53 -1.43
CA GLU A 62 -1.71 14.30 -1.95
C GLU A 62 -2.22 13.04 -1.22
N VAL A 63 -2.64 13.15 0.05
CA VAL A 63 -3.33 12.06 0.75
C VAL A 63 -4.66 11.74 0.07
N GLU A 64 -5.42 12.74 -0.35
CA GLU A 64 -6.66 12.54 -1.11
C GLU A 64 -6.37 11.83 -2.44
N HIS A 65 -5.38 12.31 -3.21
CA HIS A 65 -4.96 11.70 -4.47
C HIS A 65 -4.57 10.23 -4.27
N ALA A 66 -3.73 9.94 -3.28
CA ALA A 66 -3.31 8.58 -2.94
C ALA A 66 -4.52 7.68 -2.64
N MET A 67 -5.49 8.16 -1.86
CA MET A 67 -6.66 7.36 -1.51
C MET A 67 -7.60 7.13 -2.70
N MET A 68 -7.75 8.11 -3.59
CA MET A 68 -8.52 7.96 -4.83
C MET A 68 -7.93 6.90 -5.75
N VAL A 69 -6.60 6.90 -5.93
CA VAL A 69 -5.90 5.90 -6.74
C VAL A 69 -5.96 4.52 -6.08
N LEU A 70 -5.77 4.44 -4.77
CA LEU A 70 -5.88 3.20 -4.01
C LEU A 70 -7.28 2.58 -4.11
N GLU A 71 -8.33 3.39 -4.11
CA GLU A 71 -9.71 2.92 -4.32
C GLU A 71 -9.90 2.34 -5.73
N TRP A 72 -9.31 2.95 -6.76
CA TRP A 72 -9.32 2.37 -8.10
C TRP A 72 -8.60 1.01 -8.12
N ILE A 73 -7.43 0.89 -7.49
CA ILE A 73 -6.71 -0.38 -7.36
C ILE A 73 -7.58 -1.42 -6.64
N ARG A 74 -8.22 -1.06 -5.53
CA ARG A 74 -9.12 -1.94 -4.76
C ARG A 74 -10.26 -2.49 -5.62
N ARG A 75 -10.82 -1.69 -6.55
CA ARG A 75 -11.90 -2.13 -7.45
C ARG A 75 -11.41 -3.06 -8.55
N ASN A 76 -10.14 -2.99 -8.93
CA ASN A 76 -9.57 -3.67 -10.10
C ASN A 76 -8.62 -4.85 -9.76
N ASP A 77 -8.30 -5.04 -8.48
CA ASP A 77 -7.48 -6.17 -8.01
C ASP A 77 -8.07 -6.86 -6.77
N VAL A 78 -8.40 -8.14 -6.93
CA VAL A 78 -9.13 -8.93 -5.92
C VAL A 78 -8.30 -9.14 -4.64
N VAL A 79 -6.97 -9.19 -4.79
CA VAL A 79 -6.06 -9.41 -3.67
C VAL A 79 -5.95 -8.13 -2.86
N PHE A 80 -5.76 -6.98 -3.51
CA PHE A 80 -5.83 -5.68 -2.83
C PHE A 80 -7.17 -5.50 -2.12
N ALA A 81 -8.28 -5.82 -2.80
CA ALA A 81 -9.61 -5.73 -2.19
C ALA A 81 -9.73 -6.58 -0.91
N ARG A 82 -9.20 -7.81 -0.94
CA ARG A 82 -9.19 -8.71 0.22
C ARG A 82 -8.32 -8.16 1.34
N MET A 83 -7.09 -7.71 1.03
CA MET A 83 -6.14 -7.22 2.03
C MET A 83 -6.63 -5.93 2.69
N LEU A 84 -7.15 -4.98 1.92
CA LEU A 84 -7.73 -3.75 2.47
C LEU A 84 -8.88 -4.05 3.45
N ARG A 85 -9.77 -4.99 3.09
CA ARG A 85 -10.85 -5.42 4.00
C ARG A 85 -10.34 -6.13 5.27
N MET A 86 -9.18 -6.76 5.26
CA MET A 86 -8.66 -7.48 6.43
C MET A 86 -7.89 -6.56 7.37
N HIS A 87 -7.17 -5.57 6.83
CA HIS A 87 -6.17 -4.81 7.59
C HIS A 87 -6.52 -3.32 7.82
N THR A 88 -7.63 -2.80 7.27
CA THR A 88 -8.00 -1.38 7.46
C THR A 88 -9.33 -1.21 8.18
N GLY A 89 -9.49 -0.14 8.96
CA GLY A 89 -10.74 0.18 9.65
C GLY A 89 -11.04 -0.65 10.91
N HIS A 90 -10.06 -1.41 11.43
CA HIS A 90 -10.20 -2.23 12.62
C HIS A 90 -9.35 -1.68 13.78
N ALA A 91 -9.79 -1.92 15.01
CA ALA A 91 -9.04 -1.64 16.22
C ALA A 91 -8.21 -2.87 16.66
N GLY A 92 -7.18 -2.63 17.46
CA GLY A 92 -6.27 -3.67 17.96
C GLY A 92 -4.99 -3.81 17.12
N PRO A 93 -4.15 -4.82 17.42
CA PRO A 93 -2.91 -5.05 16.69
C PRO A 93 -3.15 -5.33 15.20
N ILE A 94 -2.35 -4.72 14.32
CA ILE A 94 -2.44 -4.90 12.86
C ILE A 94 -2.04 -6.33 12.45
N VAL A 95 -0.96 -6.84 13.06
CA VAL A 95 -0.51 -8.22 12.86
C VAL A 95 -1.21 -9.10 13.89
N ARG A 96 -1.95 -10.11 13.43
CA ARG A 96 -2.60 -11.07 14.33
C ARG A 96 -1.57 -12.00 14.95
N GLU A 97 -1.85 -12.55 16.13
CA GLU A 97 -0.91 -13.46 16.81
C GLU A 97 -0.55 -14.69 15.95
N GLU A 98 -1.51 -15.25 15.21
CA GLU A 98 -1.27 -16.36 14.29
C GLU A 98 -0.33 -15.95 13.15
N GLU A 99 -0.57 -14.79 12.52
CA GLU A 99 0.30 -14.22 11.47
C GLU A 99 1.70 -13.88 12.02
N ALA A 100 1.79 -13.41 13.27
CA ALA A 100 3.04 -13.14 13.95
C ALA A 100 3.82 -14.43 14.25
N ARG A 101 3.13 -15.51 14.65
CA ARG A 101 3.74 -16.84 14.86
C ARG A 101 4.18 -17.47 13.55
N GLU A 102 3.39 -17.33 12.48
CA GLU A 102 3.79 -17.76 11.13
C GLU A 102 5.02 -16.99 10.64
N ALA A 103 5.04 -15.66 10.77
CA ALA A 103 6.18 -14.83 10.42
C ALA A 103 7.44 -15.13 11.27
N ALA A 104 7.24 -15.50 12.53
CA ALA A 104 8.31 -15.93 13.45
C ALA A 104 8.73 -17.39 13.26
N GLY A 105 8.07 -18.17 12.39
CA GLY A 105 8.37 -19.58 12.16
C GLY A 105 7.98 -20.51 13.32
N THR A 106 7.04 -20.09 14.19
CA THR A 106 6.58 -20.82 15.39
C THR A 106 5.14 -21.33 15.29
N ALA A 107 4.58 -21.39 14.08
CA ALA A 107 3.24 -21.93 13.84
C ALA A 107 3.23 -23.46 13.96
N ASP A 108 2.43 -24.00 14.89
CA ASP A 108 2.22 -25.44 15.08
C ASP A 108 1.55 -26.07 13.85
N VAL A 109 2.30 -26.91 13.14
CA VAL A 109 1.85 -27.64 11.94
C VAL A 109 0.87 -28.78 12.29
N GLU A 110 0.79 -29.17 13.57
CA GLU A 110 0.11 -30.41 13.99
C GLU A 110 -1.43 -30.30 14.09
N GLY A 111 -2.02 -29.10 14.10
CA GLY A 111 -3.46 -28.91 14.28
C GLY A 111 -4.34 -29.16 13.03
N ARG A 112 -3.74 -29.21 11.83
CA ARG A 112 -4.50 -29.27 10.56
C ARG A 112 -4.92 -30.69 10.14
N ALA A 113 -4.30 -31.73 10.70
CA ALA A 113 -4.56 -33.13 10.33
C ALA A 113 -5.71 -33.81 11.12
N GLY A 114 -6.31 -33.15 12.11
CA GLY A 114 -7.22 -33.77 13.08
C GLY A 114 -8.73 -33.62 12.83
N ARG A 115 -9.19 -33.05 11.71
CA ARG A 115 -10.64 -32.77 11.47
C ARG A 115 -11.24 -33.39 10.21
N GLU A 116 -10.63 -34.43 9.66
CA GLU A 116 -11.14 -35.12 8.45
C GLU A 116 -11.40 -36.62 8.64
N GLY A 117 -11.69 -37.05 9.87
CA GLY A 117 -11.94 -38.45 10.19
C GLY A 117 -12.99 -38.63 11.28
N ASP A 118 -14.20 -38.11 11.08
CA ASP A 118 -15.39 -38.65 11.75
C ASP A 118 -16.64 -38.36 10.90
N ARG A 119 -16.92 -39.26 9.95
CA ARG A 119 -18.21 -39.47 9.32
C ARG A 119 -18.22 -40.76 8.52
#